data_AF-A0A367ALG9-F1
#
_entry.id   AF-A0A367ALG9-F1
#
_cell.length_a   1.000
_cell.length_b   1.000
_cell.length_c   1.000
_cell.angle_alpha   90.00
_cell.angle_beta   90.00
_cell.angle_gamma   90.00
#
_symmetry.space_group_name_H-M   'P 1'
#
loop_
_entity.id
_entity.type
_entity.pdbx_description
1 polymer ?
#
loop_
_entity_poly.entity_id
_entity_poly.type
_entity_poly.pdbx_seq_one_letter_code
_entity_poly.pdbx_strand_id
1 'polypeptide(L)'
;MVVTAVVSLVLIAVGVVLVGVLLTRPRFYSRMTPWSGDPWANWMRRHRLSVAEAGELEHGVARGREFFDPRLRAAAVDWAGLQLKAYEPGRGGRIAIGVYVILVVGVTCARVVAGDRVSWSGPVILVVFGVLAVRQRRQLRRAIEANR
;
A
#
# COMPACT_ATOMS: atom_id res chain seq x y z
N MET A 1 -6.03 -34.72 -5.52
CA MET A 1 -4.86 -34.13 -6.21
C MET A 1 -5.19 -33.48 -7.56
N VAL A 2 -5.89 -34.14 -8.49
CA VAL A 2 -6.19 -33.58 -9.82
C VAL A 2 -7.04 -32.29 -9.76
N VAL A 3 -8.09 -32.27 -8.94
CA VAL A 3 -8.98 -31.11 -8.79
C VAL A 3 -8.22 -29.89 -8.25
N THR A 4 -7.37 -30.07 -7.24
CA THR A 4 -6.56 -29.00 -6.64
C THR A 4 -5.54 -28.42 -7.63
N ALA A 5 -4.94 -29.28 -8.47
CA ALA A 5 -4.03 -28.85 -9.53
C ALA A 5 -4.76 -28.05 -10.60
N VAL A 6 -5.94 -28.52 -11.05
CA VAL A 6 -6.76 -27.83 -12.05
C VAL A 6 -7.23 -26.46 -11.54
N VAL A 7 -7.71 -26.37 -10.31
CA VAL A 7 -8.12 -25.09 -9.69
C VAL A 7 -6.96 -24.11 -9.57
N SER A 8 -5.78 -24.58 -9.15
CA SER A 8 -4.57 -23.74 -9.05
C SER A 8 -4.15 -23.23 -10.43
N LEU A 9 -4.21 -24.08 -11.46
CA LEU A 9 -3.80 -23.76 -12.82
C LEU A 9 -4.76 -22.77 -13.48
N VAL A 10 -6.07 -22.91 -13.24
CA VAL A 10 -7.09 -21.95 -13.66
C VAL A 10 -6.87 -20.59 -12.99
N LEU A 11 -6.58 -20.55 -11.69
CA LEU A 11 -6.35 -19.30 -10.97
C LEU A 11 -5.07 -18.59 -11.41
N ILE A 12 -3.99 -19.35 -11.67
CA ILE A 12 -2.76 -18.79 -12.24
C ILE A 12 -3.03 -18.26 -13.65
N ALA A 13 -3.71 -19.03 -14.50
CA ALA A 13 -4.03 -18.61 -15.87
C ALA A 13 -4.88 -17.33 -15.88
N VAL A 14 -5.93 -17.27 -15.06
CA VAL A 14 -6.78 -16.09 -14.92
C VAL A 14 -5.97 -14.91 -14.36
N GLY A 15 -5.13 -15.12 -13.35
CA GLY A 15 -4.26 -14.09 -12.79
C GLY A 15 -3.27 -13.53 -13.82
N VAL A 16 -2.61 -14.40 -14.59
CA VAL A 16 -1.66 -14.02 -15.66
C VAL A 16 -2.37 -13.25 -16.77
N VAL A 17 -3.54 -13.70 -17.20
CA VAL A 17 -4.34 -12.99 -18.21
C VAL A 17 -4.79 -11.63 -17.68
N LEU A 18 -5.23 -11.53 -16.42
CA LEU A 18 -5.63 -10.25 -15.83
C LEU A 18 -4.46 -9.28 -15.74
N VAL A 19 -3.29 -9.74 -15.29
CA VAL A 19 -2.06 -8.93 -15.21
C VAL A 19 -1.61 -8.52 -16.61
N GLY A 20 -1.61 -9.44 -17.57
CA GLY A 20 -1.27 -9.16 -18.96
C GLY A 20 -2.18 -8.12 -19.60
N VAL A 21 -3.49 -8.21 -19.39
CA VAL A 21 -4.47 -7.22 -19.86
C VAL A 21 -4.33 -5.88 -19.14
N LEU A 22 -3.95 -5.88 -17.87
CA LEU A 22 -3.69 -4.64 -17.13
C LEU A 22 -2.44 -3.94 -17.64
N LEU A 23 -1.38 -4.70 -17.93
CA LEU A 23 -0.09 -4.21 -18.43
C LEU A 23 -0.18 -3.74 -19.88
N THR A 24 -0.94 -4.42 -20.75
CA THR A 24 -1.09 -4.05 -22.16
C THR A 24 -2.06 -2.89 -22.41
N ARG A 25 -2.76 -2.39 -21.38
CA ARG A 25 -3.66 -1.26 -21.57
C ARG A 25 -2.86 0.03 -21.87
N PRO A 26 -3.10 0.72 -23.00
CA PRO A 26 -2.35 1.91 -23.39
C PRO A 26 -2.48 3.06 -22.39
N ARG A 27 -3.56 3.09 -21.59
CA ARG A 27 -3.75 4.04 -20.49
C ARG A 27 -2.79 3.88 -19.30
N PHE A 28 -2.18 2.70 -19.15
CA PHE A 28 -1.21 2.45 -18.09
C PHE A 28 0.12 3.12 -18.44
N TYR A 29 0.62 2.88 -19.66
CA TYR A 29 1.83 3.53 -20.18
C TYR A 29 1.65 5.03 -20.41
N SER A 30 0.47 5.50 -20.85
CA SER A 30 0.23 6.94 -21.06
C SER A 30 0.21 7.76 -19.77
N ARG A 31 0.23 7.12 -18.60
CA ARG A 31 0.32 7.75 -17.28
C ARG A 31 1.71 7.61 -16.65
N MET A 32 2.59 6.82 -17.26
CA MET A 32 3.99 6.77 -16.87
C MET A 32 4.68 8.00 -17.48
N THR A 33 4.64 9.10 -16.76
CA THR A 33 5.48 10.26 -17.06
C THR A 33 6.94 9.88 -16.82
N PRO A 34 7.89 10.36 -17.65
CA PRO A 34 9.32 10.25 -17.34
C PRO A 34 9.56 10.77 -15.92
N TRP A 35 10.35 10.02 -15.16
CA TRP A 35 10.56 10.23 -13.72
C TRP A 35 10.78 11.71 -13.39
N SER A 36 9.78 12.34 -12.78
CA SER A 36 9.77 13.78 -12.51
C SER A 36 10.51 14.10 -11.20
N GLY A 37 11.81 13.84 -11.17
CA GLY A 37 12.68 14.13 -10.02
C GLY A 37 12.31 13.40 -8.73
N ASP A 38 13.09 13.62 -7.66
CA ASP A 38 12.80 13.07 -6.32
C ASP A 38 11.71 13.91 -5.62
N PRO A 39 10.49 13.34 -5.39
CA PRO A 39 9.42 14.05 -4.70
C PRO A 39 9.80 14.47 -3.28
N TRP A 40 10.67 13.69 -2.63
CA TRP A 40 11.16 13.96 -1.28
C TRP A 40 12.04 15.21 -1.25
N ALA A 41 13.05 15.28 -2.10
CA ALA A 41 13.88 16.48 -2.26
C ALA A 41 13.07 17.73 -2.64
N ASN A 42 12.03 17.59 -3.46
CA ASN A 42 11.14 18.70 -3.81
C ASN A 42 10.34 19.23 -2.61
N TRP A 43 9.81 18.31 -1.79
CA TRP A 43 9.08 18.65 -0.57
C TRP A 43 9.99 19.29 0.48
N MET A 44 11.19 18.74 0.71
CA MET A 44 12.18 19.33 1.63
C MET A 44 12.56 20.76 1.23
N ARG A 45 12.77 21.01 -0.07
CA ARG A 45 13.06 22.36 -0.60
C ARG A 45 11.92 23.33 -0.35
N ARG A 46 10.67 22.90 -0.54
CA ARG A 46 9.47 23.73 -0.31
C ARG A 46 9.38 24.20 1.15
N HIS A 47 9.70 23.32 2.10
CA HIS A 47 9.64 23.61 3.53
C HIS A 47 10.98 24.10 4.13
N ARG A 48 12.01 24.28 3.28
CA ARG A 48 13.37 24.69 3.65
C ARG A 48 13.95 23.82 4.78
N LEU A 49 13.73 22.51 4.71
CA LEU A 49 14.16 21.56 5.73
C LEU A 49 15.60 21.11 5.49
N SER A 50 16.38 21.08 6.55
CA SER A 50 17.64 20.32 6.59
C SER A 50 17.37 18.81 6.56
N VAL A 51 18.40 18.02 6.25
CA VAL A 51 18.31 16.55 6.25
C VAL A 51 17.97 16.02 7.65
N ALA A 52 18.50 16.65 8.71
CA ALA A 52 18.22 16.27 10.08
C ALA A 52 16.75 16.50 10.46
N GLU A 53 16.22 17.69 10.16
CA GLU A 53 14.81 18.02 10.40
C GLU A 53 13.87 17.12 9.59
N ALA A 54 14.23 16.82 8.33
CA ALA A 54 13.43 15.94 7.50
C ALA A 54 13.39 14.50 8.05
N GLY A 55 14.50 13.97 8.55
CA GLY A 55 14.55 12.65 9.17
C GLY A 55 13.78 12.57 10.50
N GLU A 56 13.86 13.63 11.32
CA GLU A 56 13.06 13.76 12.54
C GLU A 56 11.56 13.81 12.21
N LEU A 57 11.20 14.59 11.19
CA LEU A 57 9.83 14.77 10.76
C LEU A 57 9.26 13.47 10.16
N GLU A 58 10.04 12.74 9.36
CA GLU A 58 9.66 11.42 8.85
C GLU A 58 9.36 10.43 9.98
N HIS A 59 10.27 10.32 10.96
CA HIS A 59 10.09 9.44 12.11
C HIS A 59 8.95 9.88 13.04
N GLY A 60 8.76 11.19 13.22
CA GLY A 60 7.71 11.75 14.07
C GLY A 60 6.33 11.58 13.45
N VAL A 61 6.19 11.86 12.15
CA VAL A 61 4.93 11.67 11.39
C VAL A 61 4.53 10.20 11.37
N ALA A 62 5.47 9.28 11.13
CA ALA A 62 5.19 7.84 11.16
C ALA A 62 4.65 7.35 12.53
N ARG A 63 4.99 8.06 13.62
CA ARG A 63 4.54 7.78 14.98
C ARG A 63 3.34 8.63 15.42
N GLY A 64 2.85 9.55 14.60
CA GLY A 64 1.74 10.43 14.97
C GLY A 64 2.12 11.48 16.02
N ARG A 65 3.38 11.95 16.06
CA ARG A 65 3.84 12.94 17.03
C ARG A 65 3.40 14.36 16.68
N GLU A 66 3.24 15.17 17.71
CA GLU A 66 3.12 16.63 17.63
C GLU A 66 4.50 17.29 17.58
N PHE A 67 4.61 18.36 16.80
CA PHE A 67 5.79 19.22 16.71
C PHE A 67 5.47 20.60 17.31
N PHE A 68 6.42 21.21 18.01
CA PHE A 68 6.21 22.52 18.63
C PHE A 68 6.47 23.70 17.67
N ASP A 69 7.40 23.53 16.72
CA ASP A 69 7.70 24.57 15.72
C ASP A 69 6.56 24.67 14.69
N PRO A 70 5.92 25.86 14.52
CA PRO A 70 4.88 26.07 13.51
C PRO A 70 5.29 25.67 12.09
N ARG A 71 6.56 25.84 11.72
CA ARG A 71 7.06 25.44 10.40
C ARG A 71 7.09 23.91 10.25
N LEU A 72 7.58 23.21 11.27
CA LEU A 72 7.62 21.73 11.27
C LEU A 72 6.21 21.14 11.34
N ARG A 73 5.27 21.78 12.04
CA ARG A 73 3.86 21.41 12.03
C ARG A 73 3.26 21.45 10.63
N ALA A 74 3.42 22.56 9.91
CA ALA A 74 2.91 22.71 8.55
C ALA A 74 3.52 21.67 7.60
N ALA A 75 4.83 21.43 7.71
CA ALA A 75 5.53 20.42 6.94
C ALA A 75 5.03 19.00 7.28
N ALA A 76 4.83 18.68 8.55
CA ALA A 76 4.30 17.40 9.02
C ALA A 76 2.90 17.10 8.48
N VAL A 77 2.00 18.10 8.48
CA VAL A 77 0.65 17.98 7.92
C VAL A 77 0.71 17.70 6.41
N ASP A 78 1.52 18.46 5.66
CA ASP A 78 1.67 18.29 4.21
C ASP A 78 2.24 16.90 3.87
N TRP A 79 3.29 16.47 4.58
CA TRP A 79 3.91 15.15 4.39
C TRP A 79 2.97 14.00 4.75
N ALA A 80 2.28 14.10 5.89
CA ALA A 80 1.31 13.10 6.30
C ALA A 80 0.16 13.00 5.29
N GLY A 81 -0.28 14.13 4.73
CA GLY A 81 -1.28 14.19 3.66
C GLY A 81 -0.82 13.52 2.37
N LEU A 82 0.43 13.73 1.95
CA LEU A 82 1.02 13.05 0.78
C LEU A 82 1.09 11.54 0.98
N GLN A 83 1.56 11.07 2.14
CA GLN A 83 1.57 9.65 2.45
C GLN A 83 0.16 9.05 2.51
N LEU A 84 -0.80 9.76 3.11
CA LEU A 84 -2.18 9.27 3.20
C LEU A 84 -2.80 9.09 1.81
N LYS A 85 -2.53 10.01 0.88
CA LYS A 85 -2.93 9.89 -0.53
C LYS A 85 -2.27 8.69 -1.21
N ALA A 86 -0.99 8.43 -0.95
CA ALA A 86 -0.31 7.25 -1.48
C ALA A 86 -0.93 5.94 -0.95
N TYR A 87 -1.46 5.95 0.27
CA TYR A 87 -2.21 4.84 0.83
C TYR A 87 -3.59 4.64 0.21
N GLU A 88 -4.16 5.58 -0.54
CA GLU A 88 -5.45 5.43 -1.18
C GLU A 88 -5.32 4.68 -2.51
N PRO A 89 -5.64 3.37 -2.56
CA PRO A 89 -5.67 2.67 -3.84
C PRO A 89 -6.73 3.33 -4.73
N GLY A 90 -6.32 3.73 -5.92
CA GLY A 90 -7.25 4.09 -6.99
C GLY A 90 -8.18 2.92 -7.31
N ARG A 91 -9.24 3.16 -8.09
CA ARG A 91 -10.27 2.15 -8.43
C ARG A 91 -9.67 0.81 -8.92
N GLY A 92 -8.65 0.87 -9.76
CA GLY A 92 -7.93 -0.32 -10.25
C GLY A 92 -7.15 -1.06 -9.16
N GLY A 93 -6.48 -0.34 -8.26
CA GLY A 93 -5.76 -0.95 -7.13
C GLY A 93 -6.71 -1.64 -6.15
N ARG A 94 -7.89 -1.06 -5.89
CA ARG A 94 -8.93 -1.69 -5.05
C ARG A 94 -9.42 -3.00 -5.63
N ILE A 95 -9.68 -3.03 -6.95
CA ILE A 95 -10.09 -4.26 -7.65
C ILE A 95 -8.97 -5.30 -7.57
N ALA A 96 -7.72 -4.92 -7.84
CA ALA A 96 -6.59 -5.85 -7.77
C ALA A 96 -6.41 -6.45 -6.36
N ILE A 97 -6.50 -5.62 -5.31
CA ILE A 97 -6.47 -6.10 -3.91
C ILE A 97 -7.62 -7.06 -3.64
N GLY A 98 -8.85 -6.72 -4.07
CA GLY A 98 -10.01 -7.58 -3.89
C GLY A 98 -9.86 -8.94 -4.58
N VAL A 99 -9.43 -8.94 -5.85
CA VAL A 99 -9.16 -10.17 -6.61
C VAL A 99 -8.09 -11.01 -5.92
N TYR A 100 -7.00 -10.40 -5.47
CA TYR A 100 -5.92 -11.10 -4.76
C TYR A 100 -6.41 -11.74 -3.45
N VAL A 101 -7.18 -11.02 -2.64
CA VAL A 101 -7.77 -11.53 -1.40
C VAL A 101 -8.72 -12.70 -1.68
N ILE A 102 -9.62 -12.55 -2.66
CA ILE A 102 -10.54 -13.62 -3.07
C ILE A 102 -9.77 -14.87 -3.50
N LEU A 103 -8.69 -14.70 -4.27
CA LEU A 103 -7.88 -15.81 -4.76
C LEU A 103 -7.17 -16.53 -3.61
N VAL A 104 -6.53 -15.81 -2.70
CA VAL A 104 -5.83 -16.41 -1.53
C VAL A 104 -6.83 -17.12 -0.61
N VAL A 105 -7.95 -16.49 -0.28
CA VAL A 105 -8.99 -17.10 0.58
C VAL A 105 -9.62 -18.30 -0.12
N GLY A 106 -9.98 -18.17 -1.40
CA GLY A 106 -10.58 -19.24 -2.19
C GLY A 106 -9.68 -20.49 -2.30
N VAL A 107 -8.39 -20.30 -2.60
CA VAL A 107 -7.42 -21.41 -2.64
C VAL A 107 -7.26 -22.06 -1.27
N THR A 108 -7.19 -21.25 -0.21
CA THR A 108 -7.06 -21.74 1.17
C THR A 108 -8.28 -22.60 1.54
N CYS A 109 -9.50 -22.09 1.32
CA CYS A 109 -10.73 -22.83 1.59
C CYS A 109 -10.84 -24.11 0.76
N ALA A 110 -10.53 -24.06 -0.54
CA ALA A 110 -10.58 -25.23 -1.41
C ALA A 110 -9.62 -26.33 -0.94
N ARG A 111 -8.41 -25.98 -0.49
CA ARG A 111 -7.45 -26.94 0.05
C ARG A 111 -7.87 -27.52 1.40
N VAL A 112 -8.47 -26.70 2.27
CA VAL A 112 -9.03 -27.19 3.55
C VAL A 112 -10.15 -28.19 3.31
N VAL A 113 -11.09 -27.90 2.39
CA VAL A 113 -12.18 -28.81 2.02
C VAL A 113 -11.65 -30.10 1.39
N ALA A 114 -10.56 -30.03 0.62
CA ALA A 114 -9.89 -31.19 0.04
C ALA A 114 -9.14 -32.05 1.07
N GLY A 115 -9.06 -31.63 2.34
CA GLY A 115 -8.33 -32.33 3.40
C GLY A 115 -6.81 -32.15 3.33
N ASP A 116 -6.31 -31.22 2.51
CA ASP A 116 -4.88 -30.95 2.39
C ASP A 116 -4.37 -30.19 3.63
N ARG A 117 -3.10 -30.43 4.01
CA ARG A 117 -2.42 -29.59 5.02
C ARG A 117 -2.14 -28.21 4.44
N VAL A 118 -2.81 -27.19 4.97
CA VAL A 118 -2.68 -25.81 4.51
C VAL A 118 -1.75 -25.01 5.41
N SER A 119 -0.79 -24.32 4.82
CA SER A 119 0.05 -23.37 5.54
C SER A 119 -0.76 -22.12 5.89
N TRP A 120 -0.78 -21.76 7.18
CA TRP A 120 -1.39 -20.54 7.68
C TRP A 120 -0.63 -19.26 7.30
N SER A 121 0.58 -19.39 6.73
CA SER A 121 1.43 -18.24 6.41
C SER A 121 0.78 -17.23 5.48
N GLY A 122 0.09 -17.67 4.42
CA GLY A 122 -0.56 -16.78 3.46
C GLY A 122 -1.63 -15.87 4.09
N PRO A 123 -2.66 -16.44 4.74
CA PRO A 123 -3.67 -15.67 5.47
C PRO A 123 -3.07 -14.78 6.56
N VAL A 124 -2.10 -15.29 7.33
CA VAL A 124 -1.45 -14.51 8.39
C VAL A 124 -0.71 -13.29 7.82
N ILE A 125 0.02 -13.47 6.72
CA ILE A 125 0.71 -12.37 6.02
C ILE A 125 -0.30 -11.30 5.57
N LEU A 126 -1.41 -11.71 4.96
CA LEU A 126 -2.49 -10.79 4.57
C LEU A 126 -3.04 -9.98 5.76
N VAL A 127 -3.31 -10.66 6.88
CA VAL A 127 -3.80 -9.99 8.10
C VAL A 127 -2.75 -9.02 8.62
N VAL A 128 -1.48 -9.42 8.70
CA VAL A 128 -0.38 -8.56 9.19
C VAL A 128 -0.25 -7.30 8.33
N PHE A 129 -0.17 -7.43 7.00
CA PHE A 129 -0.09 -6.28 6.11
C PHE A 129 -1.33 -5.38 6.19
N GLY A 130 -2.52 -5.98 6.28
CA GLY A 130 -3.77 -5.24 6.48
C GLY A 130 -3.78 -4.43 7.78
N VAL A 131 -3.38 -5.05 8.89
CA VAL A 131 -3.28 -4.40 10.21
C VAL A 131 -2.23 -3.28 10.18
N LEU A 132 -1.05 -3.51 9.59
CA LEU A 132 -0.01 -2.50 9.47
C LEU A 132 -0.49 -1.30 8.63
N ALA A 133 -1.14 -1.53 7.50
CA ALA A 133 -1.68 -0.45 6.66
C ALA A 133 -2.76 0.36 7.40
N VAL A 134 -3.67 -0.30 8.13
CA VAL A 134 -4.69 0.39 8.94
C VAL A 134 -4.03 1.20 10.06
N ARG A 135 -3.07 0.61 10.77
CA ARG A 135 -2.34 1.28 11.86
C ARG A 135 -1.60 2.51 11.33
N GLN A 136 -0.89 2.39 10.21
CA GLN A 136 -0.15 3.49 9.61
C GLN A 136 -1.07 4.63 9.16
N ARG A 137 -2.19 4.31 8.49
CA ARG A 137 -3.21 5.32 8.16
C ARG A 137 -3.74 6.06 9.39
N ARG A 138 -3.97 5.36 10.50
CA ARG A 138 -4.40 5.99 11.75
C ARG A 138 -3.33 6.93 12.31
N GLN A 139 -2.05 6.53 12.26
CA GLN A 139 -0.96 7.39 12.73
C GLN A 139 -0.78 8.64 11.86
N LEU A 140 -0.89 8.51 10.54
CA LEU A 140 -0.85 9.67 9.63
C LEU A 140 -2.00 10.65 9.89
N ARG A 141 -3.21 10.15 10.16
CA ARG A 141 -4.34 11.01 10.55
C ARG A 141 -4.10 11.72 11.88
N ARG A 142 -3.59 10.99 12.89
CA ARG A 142 -3.20 11.60 14.17
C ARG A 142 -2.12 12.65 14.01
N ALA A 143 -1.12 12.43 13.15
CA ALA A 143 -0.11 13.42 12.84
C ALA A 143 -0.73 14.69 12.24
N ILE A 144 -1.73 14.56 11.37
CA ILE A 144 -2.45 15.72 10.82
C ILE A 144 -3.25 16.43 11.92
N GLU A 145 -4.00 15.69 12.73
CA GLU A 145 -4.84 16.25 13.81
C GLU A 145 -4.00 16.96 14.88
N ALA A 146 -2.87 16.38 15.29
CA ALA A 146 -2.00 16.93 16.33
C ALA A 146 -1.21 18.16 15.87
N ASN A 147 -0.96 18.31 14.55
CA ASN A 147 -0.12 19.38 14.02
C ASN A 147 -0.91 20.46 13.25
N ARG A 148 -2.24 20.34 13.16
CA ARG A 148 -3.12 21.34 12.54
C ARG A 148 -3.30 22.54 13.43
#